data_AF-A0AB35YT17-F1
#
_entry.id   AF-A0AB35YT17-F1
#
_cell.length_a   1.000
_cell.length_b   1.000
_cell.length_c   1.000
_cell.angle_alpha   90.00
_cell.angle_beta   90.00
_cell.angle_gamma   90.00
#
_symmetry.space_group_name_H-M   'P 1'
#
loop_
_entity.id
_entity.type
_entity.pdbx_description
1 polymer ?
#
loop_
_entity_poly.entity_id
_entity_poly.type
_entity_poly.pdbx_seq_one_letter_code
_entity_poly.pdbx_strand_id
1 'polypeptide(L)'
;MKRIVMSIAVAVFTFSALQAQENKTVREESTVKRVITKEGSDVKIKEVKNTDTESGVVVVKDNNQTNQEFKETTKRDSDKKVLVDEVVVDRENEAMIAAKKAQVQVQLEASKKEQAALAAKRKAEFEAKKAKMAQELAERRAQLETRPKGMAKLDND
;
A
#
# COMPACT_ATOMS: atom_id res chain seq x y z
N MET A 1 50.28 55.82 -37.48
CA MET A 1 50.33 54.68 -36.54
C MET A 1 49.72 54.98 -35.17
N LYS A 2 50.12 56.05 -34.45
CA LYS A 2 49.59 56.34 -33.09
C LYS A 2 48.06 56.40 -32.98
N ARG A 3 47.37 56.99 -33.98
CA ARG A 3 45.90 57.09 -34.00
C ARG A 3 45.21 55.72 -34.17
N ILE A 4 45.77 54.85 -35.02
CA ILE A 4 45.25 53.51 -35.28
C ILE A 4 45.38 52.63 -34.03
N VAL A 5 46.52 52.73 -33.33
CA VAL A 5 46.76 51.98 -32.09
C VAL A 5 45.80 52.44 -30.98
N MET A 6 45.51 53.74 -30.88
CA MET A 6 44.51 54.23 -29.92
C MET A 6 43.09 53.79 -30.26
N SER A 7 42.69 53.76 -31.53
CA SER A 7 41.37 53.27 -31.95
C SER A 7 41.16 51.79 -31.63
N ILE A 8 42.22 50.97 -31.80
CA ILE A 8 42.18 49.55 -31.45
C ILE A 8 42.10 49.37 -29.93
N ALA A 9 42.84 50.15 -29.15
CA ALA A 9 42.80 50.08 -27.69
C ALA A 9 41.41 50.42 -27.12
N VAL A 10 40.74 51.44 -27.67
CA VAL A 10 39.37 51.81 -27.27
C VAL A 10 38.38 50.71 -27.64
N ALA A 11 38.49 50.12 -28.84
CA ALA A 11 37.62 49.02 -29.26
C ALA A 11 37.76 47.80 -28.33
N VAL A 12 39.00 47.39 -28.02
CA VAL A 12 39.26 46.25 -27.12
C VAL A 12 38.70 46.50 -25.73
N PHE A 13 38.85 47.70 -25.16
CA PHE A 13 38.29 48.06 -23.85
C PHE A 13 36.76 48.01 -23.82
N THR A 14 36.09 48.46 -24.90
CA THR A 14 34.61 48.42 -24.99
C THR A 14 34.05 47.00 -25.11
N PHE A 15 34.74 46.09 -25.79
CA PHE A 15 34.32 44.69 -25.89
C PHE A 15 34.56 43.91 -24.59
N SER A 16 35.61 44.24 -23.84
CA SER A 16 35.85 43.62 -22.51
C SER A 16 34.86 44.06 -21.44
N ALA A 17 34.31 45.28 -21.52
CA ALA A 17 33.32 45.79 -20.56
C ALA A 17 31.94 45.11 -20.70
N LEU A 18 31.56 44.69 -21.91
CA LEU A 18 30.33 43.92 -22.15
C LEU A 18 30.39 42.47 -21.64
N GLN A 19 31.59 41.98 -21.30
CA GLN A 19 31.76 40.70 -20.59
C GLN A 19 31.81 40.90 -19.07
N ALA A 20 31.21 41.98 -18.54
CA ALA A 20 30.95 42.11 -17.13
C ALA A 20 30.26 40.83 -16.64
N GLN A 21 30.97 40.12 -15.77
CA GLN A 21 30.60 38.84 -15.21
C GLN A 21 29.17 38.91 -14.68
N GLU A 22 28.21 38.32 -15.40
CA GLU A 22 26.96 37.90 -14.77
C GLU A 22 27.36 36.85 -13.73
N ASN A 23 27.55 37.27 -12.48
CA ASN A 23 27.70 36.37 -11.34
C ASN A 23 26.38 35.63 -11.16
N LYS A 24 26.25 34.53 -11.89
CA LYS A 24 25.13 33.59 -11.77
C LYS A 24 25.40 32.70 -10.58
N THR A 25 24.63 32.87 -9.53
CA THR A 25 24.63 31.93 -8.40
C THR A 25 23.62 30.84 -8.75
N VAL A 26 24.10 29.61 -8.94
CA VAL A 26 23.25 28.44 -9.20
C VAL A 26 23.30 27.53 -7.97
N ARG A 27 22.14 27.31 -7.34
CA ARG A 27 21.96 26.35 -6.26
C ARG A 27 21.13 25.19 -6.80
N GLU A 28 21.71 23.99 -6.82
CA GLU A 28 21.03 22.75 -7.20
C GLU A 28 20.84 21.90 -5.94
N GLU A 29 19.59 21.58 -5.63
CA GLU A 29 19.23 20.64 -4.57
C GLU A 29 18.56 19.42 -5.20
N SER A 30 18.98 18.21 -4.81
CA SER A 30 18.34 16.98 -5.33
C SER A 30 17.89 16.07 -4.19
N THR A 31 16.64 15.62 -4.25
CA THR A 31 16.02 14.71 -3.28
C THR A 31 15.61 13.42 -3.98
N VAL A 32 16.08 12.28 -3.49
CA VAL A 32 15.68 10.96 -3.99
C VAL A 32 14.68 10.33 -3.02
N LYS A 33 13.47 10.00 -3.49
CA LYS A 33 12.45 9.28 -2.73
C LYS A 33 12.33 7.84 -3.25
N ARG A 34 12.55 6.87 -2.37
CA ARG A 34 12.33 5.44 -2.63
C ARG A 34 11.06 4.96 -1.94
N VAL A 35 10.11 4.47 -2.72
CA VAL A 35 8.86 3.87 -2.25
C VAL A 35 8.92 2.37 -2.48
N ILE A 36 8.67 1.60 -1.42
CA ILE A 36 8.62 0.13 -1.47
C ILE A 36 7.22 -0.29 -1.08
N THR A 37 6.52 -0.99 -1.97
CA THR A 37 5.16 -1.52 -1.74
C THR A 37 5.19 -3.03 -1.79
N LYS A 38 4.62 -3.71 -0.79
CA LYS A 38 4.58 -5.18 -0.69
C LYS A 38 3.13 -5.68 -0.80
N GLU A 39 2.84 -6.50 -1.79
CA GLU A 39 1.53 -7.12 -2.03
C GLU A 39 1.72 -8.64 -2.15
N GLY A 40 1.47 -9.39 -1.07
CA GLY A 40 1.79 -10.81 -1.04
C GLY A 40 3.29 -11.04 -1.24
N SER A 41 3.67 -11.83 -2.24
CA SER A 41 5.07 -12.06 -2.62
C SER A 41 5.65 -10.96 -3.51
N ASP A 42 4.84 -10.05 -4.04
CA ASP A 42 5.33 -9.03 -4.97
C ASP A 42 5.83 -7.80 -4.21
N VAL A 43 7.07 -7.40 -4.48
CA VAL A 43 7.72 -6.20 -3.95
C VAL A 43 7.93 -5.22 -5.08
N LYS A 44 7.13 -4.15 -5.11
CA LYS A 44 7.25 -3.06 -6.08
C LYS A 44 8.17 -1.99 -5.51
N ILE A 45 9.23 -1.62 -6.23
CA ILE A 45 10.20 -0.60 -5.85
C ILE A 45 10.11 0.54 -6.86
N LYS A 46 9.79 1.74 -6.37
CA LYS A 46 9.74 2.97 -7.17
C LYS A 46 10.66 4.03 -6.60
N GLU A 47 11.66 4.44 -7.37
CA GLU A 47 12.57 5.52 -7.00
C GLU A 47 12.30 6.76 -7.86
N VAL A 48 12.05 7.89 -7.22
CA VAL A 48 11.79 9.18 -7.88
C VAL A 48 12.82 10.19 -7.38
N LYS A 49 13.62 10.74 -8.29
CA LYS A 49 14.52 11.87 -8.03
C LYS A 49 13.82 13.17 -8.42
N ASN A 50 13.75 14.10 -7.47
CA ASN A 50 13.40 15.48 -7.72
C ASN A 50 14.69 16.31 -7.70
N THR A 51 14.89 17.15 -8.70
CA THR A 51 15.98 18.12 -8.74
C THR A 51 15.35 19.51 -8.80
N ASP A 52 15.66 20.34 -7.82
CA ASP A 52 15.25 21.74 -7.75
C ASP A 52 16.48 22.61 -8.03
N THR A 53 16.39 23.46 -9.06
CA THR A 53 17.47 24.37 -9.45
C THR A 53 17.00 25.81 -9.25
N GLU A 54 17.73 26.57 -8.44
CA GLU A 54 17.53 28.01 -8.26
C GLU A 54 18.72 28.75 -8.86
N SER A 55 18.44 29.64 -9.82
CA SER A 55 19.44 30.49 -10.45
C SER A 55 19.12 31.96 -10.21
N GLY A 56 20.09 32.71 -9.68
CA GLY A 56 19.99 34.13 -9.41
C GLY A 56 20.96 34.92 -10.29
N VAL A 57 20.50 36.03 -10.85
CA VAL A 57 21.36 37.03 -11.51
C VAL A 57 21.23 38.35 -10.77
N VAL A 58 22.35 38.90 -10.31
CA VAL A 58 22.42 40.26 -9.75
C VAL A 58 22.63 41.23 -10.91
N VAL A 59 21.59 41.98 -11.27
CA VAL A 59 21.67 43.01 -12.31
C VAL A 59 21.98 44.35 -11.65
N VAL A 60 23.14 44.92 -11.98
CA VAL A 60 23.56 46.23 -11.50
C VAL A 60 23.39 47.24 -12.63
N LYS A 61 22.71 48.36 -12.38
CA LYS A 61 22.51 49.40 -13.39
C LYS A 61 23.81 50.17 -13.63
N ASP A 62 24.20 50.27 -14.88
CA ASP A 62 25.44 50.93 -15.30
C ASP A 62 25.27 52.46 -15.33
N ASN A 63 25.20 53.09 -14.15
CA ASN A 63 24.90 54.52 -14.01
C ASN A 63 26.00 55.35 -13.32
N ASN A 64 27.22 54.80 -13.13
CA ASN A 64 28.36 55.48 -12.50
C ASN A 64 28.08 56.13 -11.13
N GLN A 65 26.98 55.77 -10.46
CA GLN A 65 26.66 56.24 -9.11
C GLN A 65 27.30 55.31 -8.07
N THR A 66 27.81 55.87 -6.97
CA THR A 66 28.45 55.09 -5.89
C THR A 66 27.47 54.15 -5.16
N ASN A 67 26.16 54.38 -5.31
CA ASN A 67 25.10 53.63 -4.64
C ASN A 67 24.18 53.01 -5.71
N GLN A 68 24.61 51.90 -6.32
CA GLN A 68 23.87 51.25 -7.40
C GLN A 68 22.77 50.37 -6.79
N GLU A 69 21.52 50.64 -7.14
CA GLU A 69 20.40 49.73 -6.87
C GLU A 69 20.62 48.43 -7.67
N PHE A 70 20.79 47.32 -6.96
CA PHE A 70 20.83 45.99 -7.58
C PHE A 70 19.42 45.38 -7.62
N LYS A 71 19.10 44.72 -8.73
CA LYS A 71 17.87 43.91 -8.86
C LYS A 71 18.25 42.45 -8.98
N GLU A 72 17.79 41.65 -8.03
CA GLU A 72 17.95 40.21 -8.06
C GLU A 72 16.80 39.58 -8.86
N THR A 73 17.14 38.80 -9.90
CA THR A 73 16.16 37.99 -10.63
C THR A 73 16.43 36.53 -10.32
N THR A 74 15.49 35.88 -9.62
CA THR A 74 15.54 34.45 -9.31
C THR A 74 14.65 33.67 -10.27
N LYS A 75 15.18 32.57 -10.82
CA LYS A 75 14.43 31.56 -11.57
C LYS A 75 14.52 30.23 -10.83
N ARG A 76 13.38 29.57 -10.68
CA ARG A 76 13.28 28.23 -10.09
C ARG A 76 12.74 27.27 -11.13
N ASP A 77 13.47 26.19 -11.34
CA ASP A 77 13.07 25.06 -12.18
C ASP A 77 13.05 23.79 -11.32
N SER A 78 12.03 22.95 -11.52
CA SER A 78 11.90 21.67 -10.81
C SER A 78 11.72 20.54 -11.81
N ASP A 79 12.61 19.56 -11.77
CA ASP A 79 12.57 18.37 -12.62
C ASP A 79 12.29 17.12 -11.80
N LYS A 80 11.47 16.22 -12.35
CA LYS A 80 11.17 14.91 -11.74
C LYS A 80 11.58 13.80 -12.68
N LYS A 81 12.43 12.88 -12.19
CA LYS A 81 12.88 11.71 -12.95
C LYS A 81 12.61 10.43 -12.15
N VAL A 82 11.91 9.48 -12.76
CA VAL A 82 11.81 8.11 -12.23
C VAL A 82 13.13 7.40 -12.53
N LEU A 83 13.79 6.89 -11.50
CA LEU A 83 15.09 6.22 -11.61
C LEU A 83 14.93 4.69 -11.66
N VAL A 84 13.98 4.15 -10.90
CA VAL A 84 13.71 2.72 -10.80
C VAL A 84 12.20 2.51 -10.72
N ASP A 85 11.69 1.55 -11.49
CA ASP A 85 10.32 1.04 -11.44
C ASP A 85 10.37 -0.46 -11.70
N GLU A 86 10.55 -1.24 -10.64
CA GLU A 86 10.78 -2.69 -10.72
C GLU A 86 9.83 -3.45 -9.80
N VAL A 87 9.40 -4.62 -10.25
CA VAL A 87 8.65 -5.59 -9.45
C VAL A 87 9.53 -6.80 -9.22
N VAL A 88 9.86 -7.06 -7.96
CA VAL A 88 10.68 -8.19 -7.52
C VAL A 88 9.80 -9.15 -6.74
N VAL A 89 9.89 -10.44 -7.05
CA VAL A 89 9.18 -11.50 -6.31
C VAL A 89 10.02 -11.96 -5.12
N ASP A 90 9.45 -11.85 -3.93
CA ASP A 90 9.99 -12.38 -2.68
C ASP A 90 9.69 -13.89 -2.59
N ARG A 91 10.69 -14.69 -3.01
CA ARG A 91 10.60 -16.16 -3.04
C ARG A 91 10.45 -16.78 -1.64
N GLU A 92 10.99 -16.16 -0.61
CA GLU A 92 10.85 -16.67 0.77
C GLU A 92 9.41 -16.49 1.25
N ASN A 93 8.82 -15.33 0.97
CA ASN A 93 7.42 -15.08 1.30
C ASN A 93 6.48 -15.97 0.48
N GLU A 94 6.78 -16.22 -0.79
CA GLU A 94 6.02 -17.17 -1.63
C GLU A 94 6.01 -18.58 -1.03
N ALA A 95 7.18 -19.09 -0.62
CA ALA A 95 7.30 -20.39 0.03
C ALA A 95 6.51 -20.44 1.35
N MET A 96 6.54 -19.36 2.13
CA MET A 96 5.79 -19.26 3.38
C MET A 96 4.28 -19.24 3.15
N ILE A 97 3.80 -18.52 2.13
CA ILE A 97 2.38 -18.49 1.73
C ILE A 97 1.93 -19.88 1.29
N ALA A 98 2.74 -20.57 0.47
CA ALA A 98 2.45 -21.93 0.03
C ALA A 98 2.36 -22.92 1.20
N ALA A 99 3.33 -22.87 2.13
CA ALA A 99 3.34 -23.71 3.32
C ALA A 99 2.12 -23.46 4.22
N LYS A 100 1.74 -22.20 4.45
CA LYS A 100 0.53 -21.85 5.22
C LYS A 100 -0.74 -22.35 4.54
N LYS A 101 -0.86 -22.22 3.22
CA LYS A 101 -2.01 -22.77 2.47
C LYS A 101 -2.12 -24.28 2.66
N ALA A 102 -1.01 -25.01 2.52
CA ALA A 102 -1.00 -26.46 2.72
C ALA A 102 -1.45 -26.83 4.15
N GLN A 103 -0.95 -26.14 5.18
CA GLN A 103 -1.38 -26.38 6.56
C GLN A 103 -2.87 -26.09 6.77
N VAL A 104 -3.38 -24.96 6.27
CA VAL A 104 -4.80 -24.60 6.37
C VAL A 104 -5.67 -25.65 5.68
N GLN A 105 -5.24 -26.18 4.54
CA GLN A 105 -5.98 -27.19 3.82
C GLN A 105 -6.07 -28.51 4.58
N VAL A 106 -4.96 -28.96 5.18
CA VAL A 106 -4.94 -30.14 6.06
C VAL A 106 -5.86 -29.95 7.27
N GLN A 107 -5.82 -28.78 7.92
CA GLN A 107 -6.69 -28.48 9.05
C GLN A 107 -8.17 -28.44 8.66
N LEU A 108 -8.49 -27.88 7.49
CA LEU A 108 -9.85 -27.84 6.98
C LEU A 108 -10.39 -29.23 6.70
N GLU A 109 -9.59 -30.11 6.09
CA GLU A 109 -9.96 -31.50 5.84
C GLU A 109 -10.17 -32.28 7.15
N ALA A 110 -9.30 -32.09 8.14
CA ALA A 110 -9.46 -32.68 9.46
C ALA A 110 -10.76 -32.21 10.13
N SER A 111 -11.03 -30.90 10.10
CA SER A 111 -12.25 -30.33 10.68
C SER A 111 -13.52 -30.84 9.98
N LYS A 112 -13.51 -30.97 8.64
CA LYS A 112 -14.62 -31.57 7.89
C LYS A 112 -14.89 -33.02 8.31
N LYS A 113 -13.84 -33.83 8.49
CA LYS A 113 -13.97 -35.22 8.94
C LYS A 113 -14.54 -35.30 10.36
N GLU A 114 -14.07 -34.44 11.26
CA GLU A 114 -14.56 -34.38 12.63
C GLU A 114 -16.04 -33.95 12.69
N GLN A 115 -16.42 -32.92 11.94
CA GLN A 115 -17.81 -32.48 11.86
C GLN A 115 -18.72 -33.55 11.26
N ALA A 116 -18.27 -34.27 10.22
CA ALA A 116 -19.02 -35.38 9.65
C ALA A 116 -19.22 -36.52 10.66
N ALA A 117 -18.19 -36.87 11.43
CA ALA A 117 -18.29 -37.87 12.48
C ALA A 117 -19.25 -37.44 13.61
N LEU A 118 -19.19 -36.17 14.02
CA LEU A 118 -20.09 -35.63 15.03
C LEU A 118 -21.54 -35.60 14.55
N ALA A 119 -21.78 -35.22 13.29
CA ALA A 119 -23.09 -35.23 12.67
C ALA A 119 -23.66 -36.66 12.58
N ALA A 120 -22.84 -37.64 12.19
CA ALA A 120 -23.24 -39.04 12.16
C ALA A 120 -23.63 -39.57 13.55
N LYS A 121 -22.83 -39.26 14.58
CA LYS A 121 -23.16 -39.62 15.97
C LYS A 121 -24.48 -39.00 16.43
N ARG A 122 -24.66 -37.69 16.21
CA ARG A 122 -25.91 -36.99 16.57
C ARG A 122 -27.12 -37.57 15.86
N LYS A 123 -26.99 -37.94 14.59
CA LYS A 123 -28.08 -38.58 13.83
C LYS A 123 -28.44 -39.95 14.43
N ALA A 124 -27.45 -40.78 14.71
CA ALA A 124 -27.67 -42.08 15.34
C ALA A 124 -28.32 -41.95 16.72
N GLU A 125 -27.87 -41.01 17.55
CA GLU A 125 -28.48 -40.73 18.86
C GLU A 125 -29.93 -40.25 18.73
N PHE A 126 -30.22 -39.39 17.76
CA PHE A 126 -31.57 -38.92 17.50
C PHE A 126 -32.50 -40.05 17.06
N GLU A 127 -32.06 -40.90 16.15
CA GLU A 127 -32.81 -42.07 15.68
C GLU A 127 -33.06 -43.07 16.83
N ALA A 128 -32.05 -43.33 17.66
CA ALA A 128 -32.19 -44.19 18.85
C ALA A 128 -33.18 -43.61 19.87
N LYS A 129 -33.14 -42.30 20.13
CA LYS A 129 -34.12 -41.62 21.00
C LYS A 129 -35.53 -41.70 20.43
N LYS A 130 -35.69 -41.50 19.12
CA LYS A 130 -36.97 -41.60 18.44
C LYS A 130 -37.55 -43.02 18.53
N ALA A 131 -36.71 -44.05 18.36
CA ALA A 131 -37.12 -45.44 18.49
C ALA A 131 -37.58 -45.77 19.92
N LYS A 132 -36.84 -45.34 20.95
CA LYS A 132 -37.24 -45.52 22.35
C LYS A 132 -38.57 -44.84 22.67
N MET A 133 -38.75 -43.59 22.24
CA MET A 133 -40.00 -42.87 22.44
C MET A 133 -41.18 -43.57 21.74
N ALA A 134 -40.97 -44.12 20.54
CA ALA A 134 -42.01 -44.86 19.83
C ALA A 134 -42.41 -46.16 20.57
N GLN A 135 -41.44 -46.87 21.14
CA GLN A 135 -41.69 -48.05 21.98
C GLN A 135 -42.48 -47.69 23.24
N GLU A 136 -42.06 -46.66 23.98
CA GLU A 136 -42.77 -46.19 25.18
C GLU A 136 -44.21 -45.75 24.85
N LEU A 137 -44.43 -45.07 23.72
CA LEU A 137 -45.78 -44.70 23.28
C LEU A 137 -46.62 -45.92 22.90
N ALA A 138 -46.03 -46.94 22.28
CA ALA A 138 -46.74 -48.19 21.94
C ALA A 138 -47.13 -48.96 23.21
N GLU A 139 -46.22 -49.07 24.19
CA GLU A 139 -46.49 -49.68 25.49
C GLU A 139 -47.59 -48.94 26.25
N ARG A 140 -47.54 -47.61 26.28
CA ARG A 140 -48.61 -46.79 26.87
C ARG A 140 -49.95 -46.98 26.17
N ARG A 141 -49.97 -47.06 24.83
CA ARG A 141 -51.20 -47.33 24.07
C ARG A 141 -51.79 -48.70 24.43
N ALA A 142 -50.96 -49.75 24.47
CA ALA A 142 -51.40 -51.08 24.87
C ALA A 142 -51.96 -51.10 26.30
N GLN A 143 -51.30 -50.44 27.25
CA GLN A 143 -51.80 -50.31 28.63
C GLN A 143 -53.15 -49.60 28.67
N LEU A 144 -53.33 -48.51 27.90
CA LEU A 144 -54.59 -47.78 27.83
C LEU A 144 -55.73 -48.60 27.19
N GLU A 145 -55.44 -49.47 26.22
CA GLU A 145 -56.41 -50.36 25.59
C GLU A 145 -56.87 -51.50 26.53
N THR A 146 -55.98 -51.98 27.40
CA THR A 146 -56.31 -53.00 28.42
C THR A 146 -57.06 -52.45 29.64
N ARG A 147 -57.22 -51.12 29.75
CA ARG A 147 -58.01 -50.52 30.85
C ARG A 147 -59.49 -50.88 30.68
N PRO A 148 -60.17 -51.36 31.73
CA PRO A 148 -61.60 -51.65 31.66
C PRO A 148 -62.38 -50.38 31.28
N LYS A 149 -63.23 -50.48 30.24
CA LYS A 149 -64.11 -49.40 29.80
C LYS A 149 -65.08 -49.05 30.95
N GLY A 150 -64.90 -47.90 31.58
CA GLY A 150 -65.80 -47.43 32.65
C GLY A 150 -65.15 -46.62 33.78
N MET A 151 -63.81 -46.49 33.85
CA MET A 151 -63.19 -45.55 34.79
C MET A 151 -63.43 -44.12 34.29
N ALA A 152 -64.41 -43.45 34.90
CA ALA A 152 -64.76 -42.06 34.66
C ALA A 152 -63.51 -41.17 34.71
N LYS A 153 -63.47 -40.14 33.85
CA LYS A 153 -62.54 -39.03 34.02
C LYS A 153 -62.72 -38.53 35.46
N LEU A 154 -61.66 -38.46 36.25
CA LEU A 154 -61.68 -37.69 37.49
C LEU A 154 -62.04 -36.25 37.10
N ASP A 155 -63.25 -35.82 37.48
CA ASP A 155 -63.62 -34.42 37.42
C ASP A 155 -62.71 -33.68 38.39
N ASN A 156 -62.12 -32.58 37.91
CA ASN A 156 -61.23 -31.75 38.71
C ASN A 156 -62.05 -31.00 39.76
N ASP A 157 -61.83 -31.30 41.03
CA ASP A 157 -62.06 -30.34 42.14
C ASP A 157 -60.89 -29.33 42.19
#